data_AF-A0A7K2P1M0-F1
#
_entry.id   AF-A0A7K2P1M0-F1
#
_cell.length_a   1.000
_cell.length_b   1.000
_cell.length_c   1.000
_cell.angle_alpha   90.00
_cell.angle_beta   90.00
_cell.angle_gamma   90.00
#
_symmetry.space_group_name_H-M   'P 1'
#
loop_
_entity.id
_entity.type
_entity.pdbx_description
1 polymer ?
#
loop_
_entity_poly.entity_id
_entity_poly.type
_entity_poly.pdbx_seq_one_letter_code
_entity_poly.pdbx_strand_id
1 'polypeptide(L)' 'VFGEGDERWEGFYRDRWSHDRVVRSTHGVNCTGSCSWMVYVKDGLITWEHQATDYPSIGADCPEYEPRGCPRG' A
#
# COMPACT_ATOMS: atom_id res chain seq x y z
N VAL A 1 21.67 -0.40 -18.02
CA VAL A 1 21.21 1.00 -17.95
C VAL A 1 20.53 1.30 -19.27
N PHE A 2 19.29 1.79 -19.27
CA PHE A 2 18.52 2.06 -20.48
C PHE A 2 19.13 3.23 -21.25
N GLY A 3 19.12 3.16 -22.58
CA GLY A 3 19.61 4.24 -23.45
C GLY A 3 18.55 5.31 -23.71
N GLU A 4 18.95 6.42 -24.34
CA GLU A 4 18.04 7.46 -24.79
C GLU A 4 17.02 6.88 -25.80
N GLY A 5 15.72 7.10 -25.55
CA GLY A 5 14.63 6.59 -26.39
C GLY A 5 14.21 5.12 -26.16
N ASP A 6 14.80 4.41 -25.20
CA ASP A 6 14.49 2.98 -24.96
C ASP A 6 13.22 2.79 -24.12
N GLU A 7 12.05 2.66 -24.75
CA GLU A 7 10.73 2.52 -24.11
C GLU A 7 10.63 1.41 -23.02
N ARG A 8 11.56 0.45 -23.00
CA ARG A 8 11.62 -0.61 -21.96
C ARG A 8 11.90 -0.05 -20.56
N TRP A 9 12.47 1.15 -20.45
CA TRP A 9 12.75 1.79 -19.16
C TRP A 9 11.46 1.96 -18.32
N GLU A 10 10.32 2.23 -18.96
CA GLU A 10 9.05 2.35 -18.27
C GLU A 10 8.54 0.99 -17.77
N GLY A 11 8.73 -0.06 -18.59
CA GLY A 11 8.38 -1.43 -18.24
C GLY A 11 9.08 -1.91 -16.96
N PHE A 12 10.33 -1.51 -16.76
CA PHE A 12 11.07 -1.80 -15.53
C PHE A 12 10.37 -1.25 -14.27
N TYR A 13 9.93 0.01 -14.30
CA TYR A 13 9.24 0.60 -13.14
C TYR A 13 7.80 0.09 -12.98
N ARG A 14 7.10 -0.19 -14.09
CA ARG A 14 5.78 -0.85 -14.04
C ARG A 14 5.88 -2.22 -13.40
N ASP A 15 6.89 -3.00 -13.77
CA ASP A 15 7.14 -4.29 -13.13
C ASP A 15 7.50 -4.10 -11.65
N ARG A 16 8.33 -3.12 -11.27
CA ARG A 16 8.62 -2.87 -9.85
C ARG A 16 7.36 -2.68 -9.00
N TRP A 17 6.33 -2.03 -9.53
CA TRP A 17 5.05 -1.80 -8.84
C TRP A 17 4.07 -2.99 -8.90
N SER A 18 4.21 -3.87 -9.90
CA SER A 18 3.38 -5.07 -10.01
C SER A 18 3.57 -5.98 -8.79
N HIS A 19 2.56 -6.79 -8.50
CA HIS A 19 2.54 -7.70 -7.35
C HIS A 19 1.59 -8.86 -7.62
N ASP A 20 1.79 -9.97 -6.92
CA ASP A 20 1.03 -11.20 -7.11
C ASP A 20 -0.35 -11.11 -6.45
N ARG A 21 -0.36 -10.54 -5.23
CA ARG A 21 -1.56 -10.40 -4.41
C ARG A 21 -1.40 -9.33 -3.35
N VAL A 22 -2.55 -8.93 -2.80
CA VAL A 22 -2.64 -8.00 -1.68
C VAL A 22 -3.40 -8.67 -0.54
N VAL A 23 -2.87 -8.57 0.68
CA VAL A 23 -3.44 -9.19 1.88
C VAL A 23 -3.75 -8.11 2.92
N ARG A 24 -4.91 -8.18 3.57
CA ARG A 24 -5.26 -7.26 4.65
C ARG A 24 -4.58 -7.66 5.96
N SER A 25 -3.96 -6.70 6.63
CA SER A 25 -3.37 -6.87 7.95
C SER A 25 -3.38 -5.56 8.76
N THR A 26 -2.79 -5.59 9.96
CA THR A 26 -2.61 -4.44 10.85
C THR A 26 -1.33 -4.60 11.68
N HIS A 27 -0.83 -3.52 12.28
CA HIS A 27 0.32 -3.54 13.18
C HIS A 27 -0.12 -3.74 14.63
N GLY A 28 0.19 -4.89 15.22
CA GLY A 28 -0.10 -5.25 16.62
C GLY A 28 0.80 -4.57 17.65
N VAL A 29 0.99 -3.25 17.53
CA VAL A 29 1.84 -2.44 18.41
C VAL A 29 0.98 -1.44 19.20
N ASN A 30 1.39 -1.11 20.44
CA ASN A 30 0.66 -0.22 21.33
C ASN A 30 0.76 1.26 20.92
N CYS A 31 0.17 1.63 19.78
CA CYS A 31 0.26 2.97 19.19
C CYS A 31 -1.08 3.70 19.07
N THR A 32 -2.17 3.10 19.56
CA THR A 32 -3.58 3.54 19.39
C THR A 32 -4.08 3.66 17.95
N GLY A 33 -3.21 3.45 16.95
CA GLY A 33 -3.53 3.63 15.54
C GLY A 33 -4.55 2.62 15.02
N SER A 34 -4.37 1.33 15.29
CA SER A 34 -5.23 0.25 14.76
C SER A 34 -5.49 0.36 13.24
N CYS A 35 -4.52 0.89 12.50
CA CYS A 35 -4.63 1.14 11.07
C CYS A 35 -4.64 -0.18 10.31
N SER A 36 -5.60 -0.36 9.42
CA SER A 36 -5.65 -1.41 8.42
C SER A 36 -4.74 -1.08 7.24
N TRP A 37 -4.00 -2.08 6.79
CA TRP A 37 -3.04 -1.97 5.69
C TRP A 37 -3.29 -3.04 4.63
N MET A 38 -2.90 -2.70 3.41
CA MET A 38 -2.77 -3.55 2.25
C MET A 38 -1.31 -3.98 2.13
N VAL A 39 -1.02 -5.23 2.47
CA VAL A 39 0.31 -5.83 2.39
C VAL A 39 0.51 -6.43 1.01
N TYR A 40 1.50 -5.94 0.27
CA TYR A 40 1.79 -6.38 -1.10
C TYR A 40 2.81 -7.52 -1.09
N VAL A 41 2.46 -8.59 -1.80
CA VAL A 41 3.32 -9.77 -1.99
C VAL A 41 3.73 -9.83 -3.45
N LYS A 42 5.03 -9.94 -3.71
CA LYS A 42 5.60 -10.16 -5.05
C LYS A 42 6.64 -11.27 -4.98
N ASP A 43 6.61 -12.18 -5.94
CA ASP A 43 7.47 -13.37 -6.01
C ASP A 43 7.40 -14.20 -4.72
N GLY A 44 6.22 -14.28 -4.11
CA GLY A 44 6.00 -14.96 -2.84
C GLY A 44 6.60 -14.29 -1.59
N LEU A 45 7.19 -13.09 -1.71
CA LEU A 45 7.78 -12.32 -0.61
C LEU A 45 6.99 -11.04 -0.33
N ILE A 46 6.96 -10.62 0.94
CA ILE A 46 6.38 -9.32 1.33
C ILE A 46 7.34 -8.21 0.88
N THR A 47 6.84 -7.20 0.17
CA THR A 47 7.68 -6.16 -0.43
C THR A 47 7.42 -4.75 0.10
N TRP A 48 6.16 -4.35 0.27
CA TRP A 48 5.76 -3.07 0.86
C TRP A 48 4.31 -3.12 1.36
N GLU A 49 3.86 -2.06 2.00
CA GLU A 49 2.47 -1.87 2.41
C GLU A 49 1.97 -0.46 2.08
N HIS A 50 0.67 -0.34 1.81
CA HIS A 50 -0.05 0.93 1.76
C HIS A 50 -1.26 0.87 2.68
N GLN A 51 -1.71 2.02 3.15
CA GLN A 51 -2.92 2.09 3.94
C GLN A 51 -4.12 1.55 3.15
N ALA A 52 -4.98 0.80 3.82
CA ALA A 52 -6.32 0.52 3.30
C ALA A 52 -7.23 1.73 3.53
N THR A 53 -8.06 2.07 2.54
CA THR A 53 -8.90 3.27 2.56
C THR A 53 -10.40 2.97 2.64
N ASP A 54 -10.77 1.71 2.85
CA ASP A 54 -12.14 1.20 2.77
C ASP A 54 -12.77 0.96 4.16
N TYR A 55 -12.44 1.80 5.14
CA TYR A 55 -13.21 1.81 6.38
C TYR A 55 -14.68 2.15 6.08
N PRO A 56 -15.65 1.56 6.83
CA PRO A 56 -17.04 1.97 6.70
C PRO A 56 -17.20 3.47 6.93
N SER A 57 -17.99 4.13 6.07
CA SER A 57 -18.26 5.57 6.20
C SER A 57 -18.93 5.89 7.53
N ILE A 58 -18.54 7.01 8.13
CA ILE A 58 -19.20 7.54 9.35
C ILE A 58 -20.30 8.57 9.06
N GLY A 59 -20.67 8.74 7.79
CA GLY A 59 -21.71 9.66 7.33
C GLY A 59 -21.15 10.97 6.77
N ALA A 60 -22.00 11.68 6.01
CA ALA A 60 -21.60 12.86 5.22
C ALA A 60 -21.26 14.11 6.05
N ASP A 61 -21.62 14.12 7.34
CA ASP A 61 -21.42 15.27 8.22
C ASP A 61 -20.00 15.33 8.83
N CYS A 62 -19.21 14.27 8.64
CA CYS A 62 -17.85 14.15 9.18
C CYS A 62 -16.87 13.69 8.08
N PRO A 63 -15.58 14.10 8.16
CA PRO A 63 -14.56 13.54 7.29
C PRO A 63 -14.33 12.05 7.61
N GLU A 64 -13.94 11.30 6.58
CA GLU A 64 -13.67 9.87 6.70
C GLU A 64 -12.36 9.59 7.45
N TYR A 65 -12.21 8.35 7.92
CA TYR A 65 -11.00 7.91 8.64
C TYR A 65 -9.81 7.60 7.75
N GLU A 66 -10.05 7.31 6.47
CA GLU A 66 -8.98 6.99 5.54
C GLU A 66 -8.00 8.18 5.35
N PRO A 67 -6.71 7.92 5.12
CA PRO A 67 -6.05 6.61 5.05
C PRO A 67 -5.58 6.08 6.41
N ARG A 68 -5.65 6.87 7.50
CA ARG A 68 -4.88 6.63 8.73
C ARG A 68 -3.38 6.40 8.40
N GLY A 69 -2.72 5.46 9.09
CA GLY A 69 -1.30 5.15 8.91
C GLY A 69 -0.36 6.17 9.57
N CYS A 70 0.93 5.84 9.64
CA CYS A 70 1.97 6.73 10.17
C CYS A 70 3.35 6.28 9.67
N PRO A 71 4.42 7.10 9.73
CA PRO A 71 5.74 6.72 9.18
C PRO A 71 6.43 5.49 9.80
N ARG A 72 5.91 4.95 10.92
CA ARG A 72 6.47 3.75 11.57
C ARG A 72 5.78 2.48 11.10
N GLY A 73 4.53 2.59 10.67
CA GLY A 73 3.79 1.51 10.03
C GLY A 73 4.01 1.61 8.54
#